data_AF-A0A9D1CN31-F1
#
_entry.id   AF-A0A9D1CN31-F1
#
_cell.length_a   1.000
_cell.length_b   1.000
_cell.length_c   1.000
_cell.angle_alpha   90.00
_cell.angle_beta   90.00
_cell.angle_gamma   90.00
#
_symmetry.space_group_name_H-M   'P 1'
#
loop_
_entity.id
_entity.type
_entity.pdbx_description
1 polymer ?
#
loop_
_entity_poly.entity_id
_entity_poly.type
_entity_poly.pdbx_seq_one_letter_code
_entity_poly.pdbx_strand_id
1 'polypeptide(L)'
;MTAAVTRYLLAVAAAGMLVSLMLPLLPEGSPRRVGNFVGSLLVILAVLSPLRSLDPSDMAEAIARIRTEGREAVTGVEVGSRELLAAIIKEDCEAYIWDKAQEMGLELEVVVTVDEGTGYPYPTGAVLTGAVTAAQREMLSRWMEENLGIAREEQEWRTM
;
A
#
# COMPACT_ATOMS: atom_id res chain seq x y z
N MET A 1 -12.61 12.24 19.81
CA MET A 1 -11.32 12.90 20.11
C MET A 1 -11.22 14.33 19.56
N THR A 2 -11.91 14.68 18.46
CA THR A 2 -11.90 16.04 17.87
C THR A 2 -12.44 17.13 18.81
N ALA A 3 -13.53 16.88 19.53
CA ALA A 3 -14.17 17.88 20.39
C ALA A 3 -13.29 18.41 21.55
N ALA A 4 -12.44 17.56 22.13
CA ALA A 4 -11.53 17.96 23.22
C ALA A 4 -10.42 18.89 22.70
N VAL A 5 -9.85 18.56 21.53
CA VAL A 5 -8.83 19.35 20.87
C VAL A 5 -9.41 20.68 20.38
N THR A 6 -10.61 20.67 19.78
CA THR A 6 -11.28 21.89 19.34
C THR A 6 -11.60 22.82 20.50
N ARG A 7 -12.10 22.29 21.63
CA ARG A 7 -12.40 23.09 22.82
C ARG A 7 -11.14 23.70 23.44
N TYR A 8 -10.04 22.98 23.42
CA TYR A 8 -8.74 23.46 23.88
C TYR A 8 -8.18 24.58 22.97
N LEU A 9 -8.21 24.38 21.65
CA LEU A 9 -7.81 25.42 20.69
C LEU A 9 -8.69 26.67 20.81
N LEU A 10 -9.99 26.50 21.06
CA LEU A 10 -10.93 27.61 21.30
C LEU A 10 -10.61 28.36 22.59
N ALA A 11 -10.23 27.66 23.67
CA ALA A 11 -9.84 28.30 24.93
C ALA A 11 -8.53 29.09 24.78
N VAL A 12 -7.56 28.56 24.03
CA VAL A 12 -6.29 29.24 23.74
C VAL A 12 -6.53 30.47 22.85
N ALA A 13 -7.37 30.35 21.82
CA ALA A 13 -7.73 31.48 20.95
C ALA A 13 -8.50 32.57 21.72
N ALA A 14 -9.45 32.19 22.58
CA ALA A 14 -10.23 33.12 23.41
C ALA A 14 -9.34 33.84 24.44
N ALA A 15 -8.40 33.12 25.07
CA ALA A 15 -7.42 33.72 25.97
C ALA A 15 -6.49 34.70 25.24
N GLY A 16 -6.02 34.35 24.03
CA GLY A 16 -5.22 35.24 23.19
C GLY A 16 -5.97 36.50 22.77
N MET A 17 -7.26 36.38 22.43
CA MET A 17 -8.11 37.54 22.11
C MET A 17 -8.32 38.45 23.33
N LEU A 18 -8.57 37.88 24.50
CA LEU A 18 -8.75 38.66 25.75
C LEU A 18 -7.47 39.41 26.12
N VAL A 19 -6.30 38.78 25.97
CA VAL A 19 -5.01 39.45 26.20
C VAL A 19 -4.80 40.58 25.19
N SER A 20 -5.09 40.35 23.90
CA SER A 20 -4.96 41.35 22.84
C SER A 20 -5.89 42.56 23.03
N LEU A 21 -7.11 42.34 23.56
CA LEU A 21 -8.07 43.41 23.86
C LEU A 21 -7.74 44.20 25.12
N MET A 22 -7.10 43.57 26.11
CA MET A 22 -6.74 44.22 27.37
C MET A 22 -5.50 45.12 27.24
N LEU A 23 -4.62 44.78 26.31
CA LEU A 23 -3.36 45.46 26.02
C LEU A 23 -3.44 46.95 25.56
N PRO A 24 -4.47 47.38 24.80
CA PRO A 24 -4.68 48.79 24.47
C PRO A 24 -5.39 49.59 25.58
N LEU A 25 -5.94 48.96 26.63
CA LEU A 25 -6.57 49.64 27.77
C LEU A 25 -5.57 50.05 28.87
N LEU A 26 -4.30 49.63 28.77
CA LEU A 26 -3.25 50.01 29.71
C LEU A 26 -2.58 51.33 29.30
N PRO A 27 -2.42 52.30 30.22
CA PRO A 27 -1.77 53.58 29.94
C PRO A 27 -0.32 53.39 29.46
N GLU A 28 0.11 54.22 28.51
CA GLU A 28 1.41 54.10 27.87
C GLU A 28 2.55 54.31 28.88
N GLY A 29 3.35 53.26 29.10
CA GLY A 29 4.48 53.29 30.04
C GLY A 29 5.04 51.90 30.37
N SER A 30 5.90 51.85 31.40
CA SER A 30 6.49 50.61 31.94
C SER A 30 5.49 49.46 32.22
N PRO A 31 4.27 49.67 32.77
CA PRO A 31 3.35 48.57 33.06
C PRO A 31 2.81 47.86 31.81
N ARG A 32 2.74 48.52 30.64
CA ARG A 32 2.31 47.92 29.37
C ARG A 32 3.35 46.90 28.85
N ARG A 33 4.64 47.14 29.09
CA ARG A 33 5.73 46.21 28.78
C ARG A 33 5.69 44.97 29.68
N VAL A 34 5.44 45.14 30.97
CA VAL A 34 5.30 44.03 31.93
C VAL A 34 4.08 43.18 31.60
N GLY A 35 2.94 43.81 31.27
CA GLY A 35 1.72 43.10 30.85
C GLY A 35 1.91 42.25 29.58
N ASN A 36 2.64 42.77 28.59
CA ASN A 36 3.01 42.01 27.39
C ASN A 36 3.87 40.79 27.71
N PHE A 37 4.81 40.93 28.64
CA PHE A 37 5.71 39.84 29.04
C PHE A 37 4.98 38.74 29.80
N VAL A 38 4.06 39.10 30.69
CA VAL A 38 3.21 38.14 31.42
C VAL A 38 2.23 37.47 30.45
N GLY A 39 1.65 38.22 29.50
CA GLY A 39 0.75 37.69 28.49
C GLY A 39 1.43 36.70 27.55
N SER A 40 2.62 37.03 27.02
CA SER A 40 3.37 36.11 26.17
C SER A 40 3.85 34.87 26.93
N LEU A 41 4.26 35.04 28.20
CA LEU A 41 4.64 33.92 29.06
C LEU A 41 3.45 32.99 29.34
N LEU A 42 2.25 33.53 29.54
CA LEU A 42 1.03 32.74 29.69
C LEU A 42 0.63 32.02 28.39
N VAL A 43 0.82 32.64 27.23
CA VAL A 43 0.60 31.98 25.93
C VAL A 43 1.60 30.84 25.73
N ILE A 44 2.87 31.05 26.06
CA ILE A 44 3.90 29.99 26.02
C ILE A 44 3.53 28.86 26.99
N LEU A 45 3.11 29.18 28.21
CA LEU A 45 2.70 28.18 29.20
C LEU A 45 1.45 27.41 28.78
N ALA A 46 0.49 28.07 28.13
CA ALA A 46 -0.69 27.45 27.58
C ALA A 46 -0.32 26.50 26.44
N VAL A 47 0.55 26.92 25.51
CA VAL A 47 1.09 26.09 24.42
C VAL A 47 1.93 24.92 24.95
N LEU A 48 2.56 25.06 26.12
CA LEU A 48 3.29 23.97 26.80
C LEU A 48 2.41 23.09 27.70
N SER A 49 1.16 23.47 27.97
CA SER A 49 0.22 22.66 28.75
C SER A 49 -0.09 21.27 28.15
N PRO A 50 -0.22 21.09 26.82
CA PRO A 50 -0.52 19.78 26.24
C PRO A 50 0.71 18.87 26.20
N LEU A 51 1.92 19.44 26.32
CA LEU A 51 3.17 18.67 26.50
C LEU A 51 3.24 17.98 27.87
N ARG A 52 2.48 18.46 28.87
CA ARG A 52 2.36 17.80 30.19
C ARG A 52 1.35 16.66 30.23
N SER A 53 0.38 16.64 29.31
CA SER A 53 -0.60 15.56 29.19
C SER A 53 -0.20 14.47 28.22
N LEU A 54 0.98 14.58 27.57
CA LEU A 54 1.57 13.49 26.79
C LEU A 54 2.27 12.53 27.75
N ASP A 55 1.48 11.69 28.41
CA ASP A 55 2.00 10.58 29.18
C ASP A 55 2.64 9.55 28.22
N PRO A 56 3.76 8.89 28.57
CA PRO A 56 4.41 7.90 27.72
C PRO A 56 3.49 6.72 27.31
N SER A 57 2.43 6.46 28.09
CA SER A 57 1.42 5.44 27.80
C SER A 57 0.52 5.80 26.62
N ASP A 58 0.18 7.08 26.43
CA ASP A 58 -0.69 7.53 25.32
C ASP A 58 0.07 7.50 23.99
N MET A 59 1.39 7.69 24.05
CA MET A 59 2.29 7.50 22.91
C MET A 59 2.32 6.01 22.50
N ALA A 60 2.36 5.09 23.48
CA ALA A 60 2.33 3.66 23.21
C ALA A 60 0.98 3.21 22.63
N GLU A 61 -0.14 3.79 23.09
CA GLU A 61 -1.47 3.49 22.54
C GLU A 61 -1.65 4.05 21.12
N ALA A 62 -1.16 5.26 20.84
CA ALA A 62 -1.15 5.82 19.49
C ALA A 62 -0.28 4.98 18.53
N ILE A 63 0.90 4.56 18.97
CA ILE A 63 1.80 3.67 18.20
C ILE A 63 1.18 2.28 18.02
N ALA A 64 0.52 1.73 19.05
CA ALA A 64 -0.16 0.44 18.96
C ALA A 64 -1.36 0.48 18.00
N ARG A 65 -2.11 1.58 17.98
CA ARG A 65 -3.24 1.78 17.06
C ARG A 65 -2.78 1.92 15.62
N ILE A 66 -1.72 2.71 15.36
CA ILE A 66 -1.07 2.79 14.04
C ILE A 66 -0.55 1.41 13.59
N ARG A 67 0.04 0.63 14.51
CA ARG A 67 0.53 -0.73 14.21
C ARG A 67 -0.61 -1.73 13.96
N THR A 68 -1.77 -1.54 14.58
CA THR A 68 -2.93 -2.42 14.39
C THR A 68 -3.64 -2.13 13.07
N GLU A 69 -3.86 -0.85 12.75
CA GLU A 69 -4.42 -0.43 11.46
C GLU A 69 -3.47 -0.75 10.28
N GLY A 70 -2.16 -0.62 10.50
CA GLY A 70 -1.15 -1.02 9.50
C GLY A 70 -1.12 -2.52 9.22
N ARG A 71 -1.49 -3.39 10.17
CA ARG A 71 -1.48 -4.85 9.95
C ARG A 71 -2.63 -5.33 9.09
N GLU A 72 -3.78 -4.68 9.16
CA GLU A 72 -4.94 -5.00 8.29
C GLU A 72 -4.75 -4.47 6.87
N ALA A 73 -4.06 -3.33 6.70
CA ALA A 73 -3.70 -2.82 5.38
C ALA A 73 -2.60 -3.65 4.70
N VAL A 74 -1.62 -4.16 5.46
CA VAL A 74 -0.50 -4.94 4.89
C VAL A 74 -0.96 -6.30 4.36
N THR A 75 -1.90 -6.98 5.01
CA THR A 75 -2.42 -8.27 4.52
C THR A 75 -3.25 -8.14 3.25
N GLY A 76 -4.07 -7.09 3.12
CA GLY A 76 -4.85 -6.83 1.90
C GLY A 76 -4.01 -6.39 0.70
N VAL A 77 -2.95 -5.62 0.94
CA VAL A 77 -2.01 -5.17 -0.11
C VAL A 77 -1.14 -6.33 -0.61
N GLU A 78 -0.68 -7.22 0.27
CA GLU A 78 0.12 -8.37 -0.13
C GLU A 78 -0.68 -9.41 -0.93
N VAL A 79 -1.94 -9.67 -0.58
CA VAL A 79 -2.79 -10.64 -1.30
C VAL A 79 -3.20 -10.08 -2.66
N GLY A 80 -3.70 -8.84 -2.73
CA GLY A 80 -4.06 -8.21 -4.01
C GLY A 80 -2.86 -8.03 -4.95
N SER A 81 -1.68 -7.77 -4.40
CA SER A 81 -0.43 -7.73 -5.19
C SER A 81 -0.09 -9.11 -5.78
N ARG A 82 -0.32 -10.21 -5.05
CA ARG A 82 -0.02 -11.57 -5.54
C ARG A 82 -0.96 -12.04 -6.63
N GLU A 83 -2.26 -11.81 -6.49
CA GLU A 83 -3.26 -12.14 -7.53
C GLU A 83 -2.93 -11.38 -8.83
N LEU A 84 -2.57 -10.10 -8.73
CA LEU A 84 -2.13 -9.31 -9.88
C LEU A 84 -0.84 -9.84 -10.50
N LEU A 85 0.17 -10.20 -9.67
CA LEU A 85 1.41 -10.79 -10.17
C LEU A 85 1.18 -12.13 -10.87
N ALA A 86 0.32 -12.99 -10.33
CA ALA A 86 -0.03 -14.26 -10.95
C ALA A 86 -0.74 -14.05 -12.30
N ALA A 87 -1.65 -13.07 -12.38
CA ALA A 87 -2.31 -12.71 -13.63
C ALA A 87 -1.32 -12.19 -14.70
N ILE A 88 -0.36 -11.34 -14.32
CA ILE A 88 0.68 -10.84 -15.23
C ILE A 88 1.55 -12.00 -15.73
N ILE A 89 2.04 -12.86 -14.83
CA ILE A 89 2.87 -14.02 -15.23
C ILE A 89 2.10 -14.96 -16.15
N LYS A 90 0.81 -15.16 -15.88
CA LYS A 90 -0.06 -15.95 -16.75
C LYS A 90 -0.13 -15.35 -18.15
N GLU A 91 -0.50 -14.07 -18.26
CA GLU A 91 -0.65 -13.37 -19.54
C GLU A 91 0.68 -13.35 -20.32
N ASP A 92 1.79 -13.04 -19.64
CA ASP A 92 3.12 -13.02 -20.24
C ASP A 92 3.54 -14.41 -20.74
N CYS A 93 3.29 -15.47 -19.97
CA CYS A 93 3.60 -16.84 -20.39
C CYS A 93 2.71 -17.30 -21.56
N GLU A 94 1.42 -16.97 -21.54
CA GLU A 94 0.48 -17.25 -22.64
C GLU A 94 0.95 -16.58 -23.93
N ALA A 95 1.24 -15.28 -23.86
CA ALA A 95 1.74 -14.51 -25.00
C ALA A 95 3.08 -15.06 -25.51
N TYR A 96 3.99 -15.44 -24.62
CA TYR A 96 5.31 -15.93 -25.02
C TYR A 96 5.25 -17.30 -25.69
N ILE A 97 4.41 -18.22 -25.20
CA ILE A 97 4.17 -19.51 -25.87
C ILE A 97 3.44 -19.29 -27.19
N TRP A 98 2.49 -18.37 -27.25
CA TRP A 98 1.77 -18.03 -28.48
C TRP A 98 2.69 -17.45 -29.56
N ASP A 99 3.56 -16.50 -29.19
CA ASP A 99 4.59 -15.96 -30.09
C ASP A 99 5.51 -17.07 -30.59
N LYS A 100 5.92 -17.99 -29.70
CA LYS A 100 6.74 -19.14 -30.06
C LYS A 100 6.03 -20.09 -31.02
N ALA A 101 4.74 -20.32 -30.81
CA ALA A 101 3.91 -21.11 -31.72
C ALA A 101 3.86 -20.45 -33.11
N GLN A 102 3.62 -19.14 -33.17
CA GLN A 102 3.58 -18.39 -34.43
C GLN A 102 4.92 -18.42 -35.18
N GLU A 103 6.05 -18.30 -34.48
CA GLU A 103 7.39 -18.48 -35.08
C GLU A 103 7.56 -19.86 -35.74
N MET A 104 6.89 -20.89 -35.19
CA MET A 104 6.88 -22.25 -35.72
C MET A 104 5.79 -22.48 -36.78
N GLY A 105 5.04 -21.44 -37.16
CA GLY A 105 3.93 -21.49 -38.10
C GLY A 105 2.70 -22.21 -37.57
N LEU A 106 2.49 -22.17 -36.25
CA LEU A 106 1.36 -22.79 -35.55
C LEU A 106 0.35 -21.72 -35.15
N GLU A 107 -0.91 -21.92 -35.53
CA GLU A 107 -2.02 -21.16 -34.96
C GLU A 107 -2.59 -21.98 -33.79
N LEU A 108 -2.26 -21.54 -32.57
CA LEU A 108 -2.69 -22.19 -31.33
C LEU A 108 -3.34 -21.17 -30.41
N GLU A 109 -4.40 -21.60 -29.72
CA GLU A 109 -4.89 -20.93 -28.52
C GLU A 109 -4.14 -21.50 -27.31
N VAL A 110 -3.56 -20.62 -26.51
CA VAL A 110 -2.72 -20.98 -25.35
C VAL A 110 -3.40 -20.48 -24.09
N VAL A 111 -3.57 -21.37 -23.11
CA VAL A 111 -4.02 -21.00 -21.76
C VAL A 111 -3.03 -21.56 -20.75
N VAL A 112 -2.44 -20.72 -19.90
CA VAL A 112 -1.46 -21.11 -18.89
C VAL A 112 -2.12 -21.16 -17.52
N THR A 113 -1.78 -22.19 -16.76
CA THR A 113 -2.15 -22.33 -15.35
C THR A 113 -0.98 -21.91 -14.48
N VAL A 114 -1.21 -20.97 -13.57
CA VAL A 114 -0.21 -20.47 -12.61
C VAL A 114 -0.61 -20.91 -11.21
N ASP A 115 0.34 -21.41 -10.44
CA ASP A 115 0.13 -21.70 -9.01
C ASP A 115 0.31 -20.43 -8.19
N GLU A 116 -0.74 -20.03 -7.48
CA GLU A 116 -0.81 -18.86 -6.59
C GLU A 116 -0.46 -19.21 -5.14
N GLY A 117 0.21 -20.34 -4.90
CA GLY A 117 0.59 -20.83 -3.57
C GLY A 117 1.35 -19.83 -2.68
N THR A 118 1.86 -20.28 -1.53
CA THR A 118 2.46 -19.37 -0.52
C THR A 118 3.76 -18.66 -0.95
N GLY A 119 4.25 -18.91 -2.17
CA GLY A 119 5.51 -18.42 -2.72
C GLY A 119 5.36 -17.42 -3.88
N TYR A 120 6.39 -17.31 -4.71
CA TYR A 120 6.36 -16.52 -5.94
C TYR A 120 5.55 -17.27 -7.02
N PRO A 121 4.56 -16.64 -7.68
CA PRO A 121 3.75 -17.33 -8.68
C PRO A 121 4.57 -17.80 -9.87
N TYR A 122 4.34 -19.03 -10.33
CA TYR A 122 5.05 -19.61 -11.47
C TYR A 122 4.10 -20.46 -12.35
N PRO A 123 4.35 -20.53 -13.67
CA PRO A 123 3.54 -21.36 -14.56
C PRO A 123 3.74 -22.84 -14.22
N THR A 124 2.64 -23.54 -13.97
CA THR A 124 2.67 -24.97 -13.60
C THR A 124 2.18 -25.86 -14.73
N GLY A 125 1.29 -25.36 -15.60
CA GLY A 125 0.73 -26.12 -16.72
C GLY A 125 0.33 -25.22 -17.88
N ALA A 126 0.12 -25.83 -19.05
CA ALA A 126 -0.36 -25.13 -20.25
C ALA A 126 -1.34 -26.01 -21.04
N VAL A 127 -2.44 -25.39 -21.48
CA VAL A 127 -3.43 -26.00 -22.37
C VAL A 127 -3.29 -25.35 -23.74
N LEU A 128 -3.05 -26.17 -24.76
CA LEU A 128 -2.79 -25.78 -26.13
C LEU A 128 -3.88 -26.36 -27.03
N THR A 129 -4.64 -25.48 -27.69
CA THR A 129 -5.75 -25.89 -28.57
C THR A 129 -5.45 -25.50 -30.02
N GLY A 130 -5.37 -26.49 -30.91
CA GLY A 130 -5.24 -26.27 -32.36
C GLY A 130 -4.63 -27.44 -33.12
N ALA A 131 -4.44 -27.25 -34.42
CA ALA A 131 -3.91 -28.28 -35.31
C ALA A 131 -2.38 -28.31 -35.29
N VAL A 132 -1.80 -29.28 -34.57
CA VAL A 132 -0.34 -29.47 -34.48
C VAL A 132 0.09 -30.83 -35.05
N THR A 133 1.22 -30.85 -35.77
CA THR A 133 1.88 -32.11 -36.13
C THR A 133 2.67 -32.67 -34.93
N ALA A 134 2.96 -33.97 -34.93
CA ALA A 134 3.73 -34.61 -33.86
C ALA A 134 5.14 -34.00 -33.69
N ALA A 135 5.78 -33.59 -34.79
CA ALA A 135 7.09 -32.94 -34.75
C ALA A 135 7.03 -31.53 -34.15
N GLN A 136 6.00 -30.74 -34.50
CA GLN A 136 5.79 -29.40 -33.94
C GLN A 136 5.44 -29.45 -32.44
N ARG A 137 4.57 -30.40 -32.06
CA ARG A 137 4.24 -30.66 -30.66
C ARG A 137 5.50 -30.92 -29.83
N GLU A 138 6.35 -31.85 -30.29
CA GLU A 138 7.59 -32.20 -29.59
C GLU A 138 8.54 -30.99 -29.45
N MET A 139 8.64 -30.15 -30.49
CA MET A 139 9.52 -28.98 -30.49
C MET A 139 9.03 -27.91 -29.49
N LEU A 140 7.74 -27.60 -29.48
CA LEU A 140 7.17 -26.63 -28.54
C LEU A 140 7.15 -27.18 -27.10
N SER A 141 6.86 -28.47 -26.91
CA SER A 141 6.95 -29.15 -25.61
C SER A 141 8.33 -29.04 -24.98
N ARG A 142 9.39 -29.33 -25.74
CA ARG A 142 10.77 -29.21 -25.25
C ARG A 142 11.12 -27.77 -24.90
N TRP A 143 10.70 -26.83 -25.72
CA TRP A 143 10.96 -25.42 -25.46
C TRP A 143 10.26 -24.94 -24.18
N MET A 144 9.01 -25.33 -23.93
CA MET A 144 8.28 -24.98 -22.71
C MET A 144 8.93 -25.63 -21.46
N GLU A 145 9.40 -26.87 -21.57
CA GLU A 145 10.11 -27.55 -20.49
C GLU A 145 11.44 -26.86 -20.15
N GLU A 146 12.24 -26.51 -21.16
CA GLU A 146 13.56 -25.90 -20.99
C GLU A 146 13.51 -24.41 -20.58
N ASN A 147 12.51 -23.65 -21.05
CA ASN A 147 12.47 -22.19 -20.87
C ASN A 147 11.45 -21.74 -19.82
N LEU A 148 10.34 -22.47 -19.65
CA LEU A 148 9.25 -22.12 -18.74
C LEU A 148 9.13 -23.11 -17.57
N GLY A 149 9.86 -24.23 -17.59
CA GLY A 149 9.78 -25.26 -16.56
C GLY A 149 8.46 -26.04 -16.55
N ILE A 150 7.66 -25.92 -17.62
CA ILE A 150 6.37 -26.61 -17.74
C ILE A 150 6.63 -28.03 -18.22
N ALA A 151 6.51 -29.01 -17.31
CA ALA A 151 6.76 -30.41 -17.60
C ALA A 151 5.75 -30.95 -18.63
N ARG A 152 6.12 -31.99 -19.39
CA ARG A 152 5.29 -32.53 -20.48
C ARG A 152 3.97 -33.12 -19.97
N GLU A 153 3.97 -33.61 -18.75
CA GLU A 153 2.82 -34.18 -18.07
C GLU A 153 1.76 -33.11 -17.74
N GLU A 154 2.18 -31.85 -17.61
CA GLU A 154 1.34 -30.69 -17.29
C GLU A 154 0.94 -29.90 -18.56
N GLN A 155 1.24 -30.44 -19.76
CA GLN A 155 0.89 -29.87 -21.06
C GLN A 155 -0.30 -30.61 -21.67
N GLU A 156 -1.47 -29.99 -21.68
CA GLU A 156 -2.66 -30.54 -22.32
C GLU A 156 -2.77 -30.09 -23.78
N TRP A 157 -2.90 -31.05 -24.71
CA TRP A 157 -3.04 -30.77 -26.14
C TRP A 157 -4.44 -31.14 -26.62
N ARG A 158 -5.19 -30.13 -27.08
CA ARG A 158 -6.54 -30.29 -27.64
C ARG A 158 -6.52 -30.02 -29.13
N THR A 159 -7.25 -30.84 -29.89
CA THR A 159 -7.45 -30.64 -31.33
C THR A 159 -8.78 -29.92 -31.52
N MET A 160 -8.83 -28.95 -32.43
CA MET A 160 -10.07 -28.29 -32.88
C MET A 160 -10.82 -29.11 -33.92
#